data_AF-A0A2V8KPU0-F1
#
_entry.id   AF-A0A2V8KPU0-F1
#
_cell.length_a   1.000
_cell.length_b   1.000
_cell.length_c   1.000
_cell.angle_alpha   90.00
_cell.angle_beta   90.00
_cell.angle_gamma   90.00
#
_symmetry.space_group_name_H-M   'P 1'
#
loop_
_entity.id
_entity.type
_entity.pdbx_description
1 polymer ?
#
loop_
_entity_poly.entity_id
_entity_poly.type
_entity_poly.pdbx_seq_one_letter_code
_entity_poly.pdbx_strand_id
1 'polypeptide(L)'
;WAAGLPFFGLTSEDQRKGLEKMMAFRFGQAARLCGEERFYFPCQVDHRGRVYPVPPLMNPQSDHIGRALIEFADGKPLGNNRGVYWLAIHLANCYWKKKVSFKKRRAWVQANEQEILDFATNPLRMHRFWTEADQPWLFLAACLEWKRYKEEGPGMISHLPISMDGSCNGYQHLSAMGLDPIGGRATNLMPGDDPEDIYQWVSDLVCRRLEADASVGQHHPGASRHPSSAEAAEEGSAARQLLAIMDRELAKNATMTTPYGVTLRTIFKALCEKDAIKALKDSEKCAMYLAKLLVECIPQVAVEAGRIMEWLREVAGIIAKHNRGMMWVTPAGFVVLHENRKPKEVRLATADRMILVYHHDDKQKIDVRKQVDGIVAHLVHSMDAAHMMRTINRLHAEGIRHFAMVHDSYGVHACDIDLLHRVLREEFVRIYSEPVLQNFLDQQRKAHPGISLPDPPQTGDLDMQQVLSSPYFFA
;
A
#
# COMPACT_ATOMS: atom_id res chain seq x y z
N TRP A 1 -33.47 5.22 12.71
CA TRP A 1 -32.69 4.00 12.96
C TRP A 1 -33.55 2.75 12.68
N ALA A 2 -34.13 2.68 11.48
CA ALA A 2 -34.96 1.55 11.03
C ALA A 2 -35.06 1.57 9.50
N ALA A 3 -34.00 1.12 8.84
CA ALA A 3 -33.96 0.66 7.45
C ALA A 3 -32.53 0.14 7.22
N GLY A 4 -32.37 -1.15 6.94
CA GLY A 4 -31.06 -1.73 6.69
C GLY A 4 -30.42 -1.13 5.45
N LEU A 5 -29.37 -0.33 5.65
CA LEU A 5 -28.33 0.09 4.69
C LEU A 5 -27.09 0.53 5.53
N PRO A 6 -25.81 0.24 5.18
CA PRO A 6 -25.25 -0.64 4.16
C PRO A 6 -24.27 -1.66 4.80
N PHE A 7 -24.76 -2.81 5.25
CA PHE A 7 -23.91 -3.92 5.70
C PHE A 7 -23.98 -5.11 4.74
N PHE A 8 -24.21 -4.83 3.45
CA PHE A 8 -24.20 -5.86 2.42
C PHE A 8 -22.81 -6.49 2.33
N GLY A 9 -22.73 -7.82 2.46
CA GLY A 9 -21.49 -8.59 2.33
C GLY A 9 -20.75 -8.91 3.64
N LEU A 10 -21.21 -8.43 4.80
CA LEU A 10 -20.64 -8.84 6.10
C LEU A 10 -21.32 -10.11 6.61
N THR A 11 -20.59 -11.21 6.63
CA THR A 11 -21.10 -12.55 6.99
C THR A 11 -21.06 -12.83 8.49
N SER A 12 -20.25 -12.08 9.28
CA SER A 12 -20.13 -12.30 10.72
C SER A 12 -20.78 -11.19 11.56
N GLU A 13 -21.50 -11.61 12.60
CA GLU A 13 -22.24 -10.71 13.50
C GLU A 13 -21.31 -9.79 14.31
N ASP A 14 -20.13 -10.26 14.68
CA ASP A 14 -19.15 -9.47 15.43
C ASP A 14 -18.49 -8.38 14.59
N GLN A 15 -18.21 -8.65 13.30
CA GLN A 15 -17.75 -7.60 12.38
C GLN A 15 -18.82 -6.53 12.19
N ARG A 16 -20.09 -6.93 12.09
CA ARG A 16 -21.21 -5.97 11.99
C ARG A 16 -21.29 -5.10 13.24
N LYS A 17 -21.29 -5.69 14.44
CA LYS A 17 -21.31 -4.95 15.72
C LYS A 17 -20.11 -4.02 15.88
N GLY A 18 -18.91 -4.44 15.45
CA GLY A 18 -17.71 -3.61 15.45
C GLY A 18 -17.85 -2.39 14.55
N LEU A 19 -18.36 -2.59 13.33
CA LEU A 19 -18.59 -1.51 12.37
C LEU A 19 -19.71 -0.56 12.83
N GLU A 20 -20.81 -1.08 13.38
CA GLU A 20 -21.89 -0.27 13.97
C GLU A 20 -21.38 0.68 15.06
N LYS A 21 -20.55 0.17 15.99
CA LYS A 21 -19.92 1.00 17.03
C LYS A 21 -19.03 2.08 16.42
N MET A 22 -18.15 1.70 15.48
CA MET A 22 -17.25 2.63 14.81
C MET A 22 -18.02 3.74 14.08
N MET A 23 -19.08 3.40 13.35
CA MET A 23 -19.95 4.35 12.67
C MET A 23 -20.65 5.29 13.66
N ALA A 24 -21.17 4.77 14.77
CA ALA A 24 -21.81 5.59 15.81
C ALA A 24 -20.85 6.66 16.37
N PHE A 25 -19.60 6.29 16.64
CA PHE A 25 -18.60 7.26 17.09
C PHE A 25 -18.21 8.28 16.02
N ARG A 26 -18.06 7.85 14.76
CA ARG A 26 -17.75 8.76 13.64
C ARG A 26 -18.87 9.76 13.41
N PHE A 27 -20.13 9.31 13.34
CA PHE A 27 -21.27 10.20 13.18
C PHE A 27 -21.47 11.12 14.39
N GLY A 28 -21.22 10.64 15.61
CA GLY A 28 -21.24 11.49 16.79
C GLY A 28 -20.20 12.61 16.74
N GLN A 29 -18.98 12.32 16.24
CA GLN A 29 -17.95 13.34 16.03
C GLN A 29 -18.31 14.30 14.88
N ALA A 30 -18.74 13.76 13.74
CA ALA A 30 -19.16 14.56 12.58
C ALA A 30 -20.30 15.52 12.97
N ALA A 31 -21.32 15.05 13.69
CA ALA A 31 -22.42 15.88 14.15
C ALA A 31 -21.97 17.02 15.07
N ARG A 32 -20.98 16.78 15.93
CA ARG A 32 -20.41 17.82 16.81
C ARG A 32 -19.60 18.87 16.03
N LEU A 33 -18.89 18.45 14.99
CA LEU A 33 -18.01 19.31 14.19
C LEU A 33 -18.73 19.97 13.00
N CYS A 34 -19.92 19.51 12.62
CA CYS A 34 -20.68 20.01 11.47
C CYS A 34 -21.01 21.51 11.55
N GLY A 35 -21.12 22.06 12.77
CA GLY A 35 -21.35 23.49 12.98
C GLY A 35 -20.08 24.35 13.04
N GLU A 36 -18.91 23.73 13.03
CA GLU A 36 -17.63 24.45 13.08
C GLU A 36 -17.22 24.90 11.67
N GLU A 37 -16.75 26.14 11.53
CA GLU A 37 -16.29 26.66 10.23
C GLU A 37 -15.07 25.87 9.72
N ARG A 38 -14.18 25.47 10.63
CA ARG A 38 -12.96 24.72 10.33
C ARG A 38 -12.46 23.98 11.56
N PHE A 39 -11.73 22.90 11.34
CA PHE A 39 -10.97 22.20 12.37
C PHE A 39 -9.66 21.66 11.79
N TYR A 40 -8.74 21.27 12.68
CA TYR A 40 -7.40 20.83 12.32
C TYR A 40 -7.08 19.48 12.95
N PHE A 41 -6.26 18.69 12.25
CA PHE A 41 -5.72 17.44 12.77
C PHE A 41 -4.28 17.65 13.26
N PRO A 42 -4.01 17.56 14.57
CA PRO A 42 -2.63 17.45 15.03
C PRO A 42 -2.05 16.11 14.55
N CYS A 43 -0.82 16.15 14.07
CA CYS A 43 -0.12 14.99 13.55
C CYS A 43 1.09 14.63 14.41
N GLN A 44 1.41 13.35 14.48
CA GLN A 44 2.63 12.81 15.07
C GLN A 44 3.40 12.03 14.01
N VAL A 45 4.71 11.84 14.21
CA VAL A 45 5.54 10.98 13.38
C VAL A 45 5.91 9.72 14.15
N ASP A 46 5.93 8.58 13.46
CA ASP A 46 6.49 7.37 14.03
C ASP A 46 8.03 7.37 13.98
N HIS A 47 8.65 6.31 14.53
CA HIS A 47 10.11 6.14 14.56
C HIS A 47 10.76 5.97 13.18
N ARG A 48 9.97 5.87 12.10
CA ARG A 48 10.42 5.80 10.70
C ARG A 48 10.17 7.12 9.97
N GLY A 49 9.46 8.06 10.59
CA GLY A 49 9.08 9.35 10.04
C GLY A 49 7.68 9.39 9.42
N ARG A 50 6.93 8.27 9.35
CA ARG A 50 5.57 8.30 8.78
C ARG A 50 4.66 9.15 9.66
N VAL A 51 3.90 10.04 9.02
CA VAL A 51 3.00 11.00 9.68
C VAL A 51 1.63 10.37 9.91
N TYR A 52 1.08 10.54 11.11
CA TYR A 52 -0.22 10.04 11.54
C TYR A 52 -1.04 11.13 12.23
N PRO A 53 -2.31 11.36 11.84
CA PRO A 53 -3.24 12.15 12.63
C PRO A 53 -3.43 11.52 14.02
N VAL A 54 -3.37 12.33 15.07
CA VAL A 54 -3.58 11.85 16.45
C VAL A 54 -5.03 11.43 16.71
N PRO A 55 -6.07 12.15 16.22
CA PRO A 55 -7.46 11.71 16.39
C PRO A 55 -7.75 10.43 15.59
N PRO A 56 -8.15 9.31 16.21
CA PRO A 56 -8.06 7.99 15.58
C PRO A 56 -9.24 7.59 14.67
N LEU A 57 -10.41 8.22 14.81
CA LEU A 57 -11.66 7.69 14.22
C LEU A 57 -12.13 8.41 12.95
N MET A 58 -11.95 9.72 12.86
CA MET A 58 -12.35 10.52 11.72
C MET A 58 -11.20 11.45 11.38
N ASN A 59 -10.42 11.08 10.37
CA ASN A 59 -9.24 11.81 9.93
C ASN A 59 -8.94 11.46 8.45
N PRO A 60 -8.01 12.18 7.78
CA PRO A 60 -7.69 11.94 6.37
C PRO A 60 -7.17 10.53 6.05
N GLN A 61 -6.64 9.81 7.05
CA GLN A 61 -6.11 8.44 6.94
C GLN A 61 -7.12 7.35 7.35
N SER A 62 -8.38 7.71 7.60
CA SER A 62 -9.44 6.74 7.89
C SER A 62 -9.82 5.93 6.64
N ASP A 63 -10.63 4.89 6.82
CA ASP A 63 -11.25 4.18 5.69
C ASP A 63 -12.16 5.11 4.85
N HIS A 64 -12.74 4.58 3.76
CA HIS A 64 -13.61 5.37 2.87
C HIS A 64 -14.83 5.98 3.57
N ILE A 65 -15.30 5.43 4.71
CA ILE A 65 -16.42 6.01 5.46
C ILE A 65 -15.93 7.24 6.23
N GLY A 66 -14.82 7.10 6.96
CA GLY A 66 -14.26 8.21 7.75
C GLY A 66 -13.78 9.37 6.87
N ARG A 67 -13.18 9.06 5.72
CA ARG A 67 -12.72 10.08 4.75
C ARG A 67 -13.87 10.80 4.06
N ALA A 68 -14.98 10.11 3.77
CA ALA A 68 -16.14 10.73 3.12
C ALA A 68 -16.91 11.73 4.01
N LEU A 69 -16.60 11.77 5.31
CA LEU A 69 -17.21 12.69 6.28
C LEU A 69 -16.46 14.01 6.44
N ILE A 70 -15.32 14.18 5.77
CA ILE A 70 -14.47 15.36 5.89
C ILE A 70 -14.07 15.90 4.53
N GLU A 71 -13.91 17.22 4.45
CA GLU A 71 -13.46 17.94 3.26
C GLU A 71 -12.52 19.08 3.67
N PHE A 72 -11.91 19.77 2.70
CA PHE A 72 -11.10 20.93 3.00
C PHE A 72 -11.99 22.13 3.38
N ALA A 73 -11.65 22.83 4.46
CA ALA A 73 -12.43 24.00 4.89
C ALA A 73 -12.41 25.13 3.86
N ASP A 74 -11.23 25.44 3.28
CA ASP A 74 -11.11 26.44 2.22
C ASP A 74 -11.09 25.72 0.87
N GLY A 75 -12.14 25.89 0.08
CA GLY A 75 -12.26 25.31 -1.25
C GLY A 75 -11.52 26.10 -2.32
N LYS A 76 -11.41 25.51 -3.51
CA LYS A 76 -10.84 26.16 -4.69
C LYS A 76 -11.75 25.97 -5.90
N PRO A 77 -11.79 26.93 -6.84
CA PRO A 77 -12.50 26.71 -8.10
C PRO A 77 -11.93 25.48 -8.80
N LEU A 78 -12.79 24.61 -9.34
CA LEU A 78 -12.36 23.50 -10.20
C LEU A 78 -11.52 24.01 -11.39
N GLY A 79 -11.86 25.21 -11.87
CA GLY A 79 -11.16 25.88 -12.96
C GLY A 79 -11.46 25.25 -14.31
N ASN A 80 -10.86 25.81 -15.35
CA ASN A 80 -11.16 25.39 -16.71
C ASN A 80 -10.44 24.07 -17.03
N ASN A 81 -11.24 23.02 -17.26
CA ASN A 81 -10.87 21.69 -17.77
C ASN A 81 -10.09 20.74 -16.83
N ARG A 82 -8.99 21.16 -16.18
CA ARG A 82 -8.12 20.21 -15.45
C ARG A 82 -8.68 19.75 -14.10
N GLY A 83 -9.28 20.63 -13.29
CA GLY A 83 -9.93 20.19 -12.06
C GLY A 83 -11.12 19.27 -12.33
N VAL A 84 -11.95 19.60 -13.34
CA VAL A 84 -13.05 18.74 -13.79
C VAL A 84 -12.53 17.38 -14.27
N TYR A 85 -11.43 17.37 -15.02
CA TYR A 85 -10.79 16.13 -15.46
C TYR A 85 -10.41 15.26 -14.26
N TRP A 86 -9.74 15.82 -13.26
CA TRP A 86 -9.32 15.06 -12.07
C TRP A 86 -10.47 14.65 -11.17
N LEU A 87 -11.55 15.45 -11.09
CA LEU A 87 -12.78 15.04 -10.42
C LEU A 87 -13.42 13.82 -11.09
N ALA A 88 -13.45 13.78 -12.43
CA ALA A 88 -13.92 12.60 -13.16
C ALA A 88 -13.02 11.37 -12.93
N ILE A 89 -11.70 11.55 -12.89
CA ILE A 89 -10.77 10.45 -12.58
C ILE A 89 -10.99 9.94 -11.14
N HIS A 90 -11.14 10.84 -10.17
CA HIS A 90 -11.40 10.48 -8.78
C HIS A 90 -12.71 9.70 -8.63
N LEU A 91 -13.76 10.14 -9.31
CA LEU A 91 -15.05 9.44 -9.32
C LEU A 91 -14.90 8.01 -9.84
N ALA A 92 -14.16 7.80 -10.93
CA ALA A 92 -13.87 6.46 -11.45
C ALA A 92 -12.98 5.63 -10.50
N ASN A 93 -12.02 6.25 -9.82
CA ASN A 93 -11.15 5.59 -8.84
C ASN A 93 -11.94 5.05 -7.64
N CYS A 94 -12.95 5.79 -7.18
CA CYS A 94 -13.83 5.33 -6.09
C CYS A 94 -14.76 4.18 -6.51
N TYR A 95 -14.98 3.98 -7.82
CA TYR A 95 -15.83 2.92 -8.35
C TYR A 95 -15.05 1.64 -8.68
N TRP A 96 -13.93 1.74 -9.41
CA TRP A 96 -13.22 0.55 -9.92
C TRP A 96 -12.18 -0.03 -8.97
N LYS A 97 -12.22 -1.35 -8.81
CA LYS A 97 -11.19 -2.13 -8.08
C LYS A 97 -9.88 -2.29 -8.85
N LYS A 98 -9.96 -2.33 -10.18
CA LYS A 98 -8.81 -2.47 -11.09
C LYS A 98 -8.50 -1.14 -11.75
N LYS A 99 -7.23 -0.74 -11.70
CA LYS A 99 -6.77 0.46 -12.39
C LYS A 99 -6.81 0.22 -13.90
N VAL A 100 -7.51 1.09 -14.62
CA VAL A 100 -7.45 1.20 -16.09
C VAL A 100 -6.95 2.60 -16.48
N SER A 101 -6.67 2.83 -17.76
CA SER A 101 -6.18 4.13 -18.22
C SER A 101 -7.12 5.29 -17.90
N PHE A 102 -6.54 6.49 -17.71
CA PHE A 102 -7.31 7.69 -17.42
C PHE A 102 -8.34 8.02 -18.51
N LYS A 103 -8.03 7.69 -19.78
CA LYS A 103 -8.98 7.83 -20.90
C LYS A 103 -10.24 6.98 -20.68
N LYS A 104 -10.07 5.71 -20.28
CA LYS A 104 -11.19 4.80 -19.99
C LYS A 104 -11.98 5.28 -18.77
N ARG A 105 -11.31 5.74 -17.71
CA ARG A 105 -11.94 6.35 -16.51
C ARG A 105 -12.88 7.49 -16.89
N ARG A 106 -12.38 8.47 -17.64
CA ARG A 106 -13.18 9.62 -18.06
C ARG A 106 -14.35 9.21 -18.98
N ALA A 107 -14.11 8.31 -19.93
CA ALA A 107 -15.16 7.83 -20.82
C ALA A 107 -16.28 7.12 -20.06
N TRP A 108 -15.94 6.35 -19.02
CA TRP A 108 -16.93 5.70 -18.16
C TRP A 108 -17.77 6.71 -17.38
N VAL A 109 -17.18 7.75 -16.79
CA VAL A 109 -17.94 8.81 -16.12
C VAL A 109 -18.93 9.49 -17.06
N GLN A 110 -18.50 9.78 -18.30
CA GLN A 110 -19.38 10.37 -19.31
C GLN A 110 -20.52 9.42 -19.70
N ALA A 111 -20.24 8.13 -19.88
CA ALA A 111 -21.24 7.14 -20.25
C ALA A 111 -22.27 6.85 -19.15
N ASN A 112 -21.90 7.06 -17.87
CA ASN A 112 -22.76 6.82 -16.72
C ASN A 112 -23.21 8.13 -16.03
N GLU A 113 -23.06 9.30 -16.70
CA GLU A 113 -23.27 10.61 -16.08
C GLU A 113 -24.68 10.75 -15.48
N GLN A 114 -25.72 10.31 -16.21
CA GLN A 114 -27.09 10.39 -15.72
C GLN A 114 -27.29 9.54 -14.45
N GLU A 115 -26.81 8.31 -14.45
CA GLU A 115 -26.88 7.42 -13.27
C GLU A 115 -26.11 8.00 -12.08
N ILE A 116 -24.97 8.65 -12.31
CA ILE A 116 -24.19 9.36 -11.27
C ILE A 116 -25.01 10.50 -10.66
N LEU A 117 -25.70 11.29 -11.48
CA LEU A 117 -26.55 12.39 -11.03
C LEU A 117 -27.78 11.89 -10.27
N ASP A 118 -28.37 10.79 -10.73
CA ASP A 118 -29.50 10.14 -10.06
C ASP A 118 -29.09 9.58 -8.69
N PHE A 119 -27.90 8.95 -8.62
CA PHE A 119 -27.32 8.47 -7.35
C PHE A 119 -27.04 9.61 -6.37
N ALA A 120 -26.45 10.71 -6.84
CA ALA A 120 -26.22 11.90 -6.03
C ALA A 120 -27.54 12.51 -5.50
N THR A 121 -28.61 12.41 -6.27
CA THR A 121 -29.93 12.96 -5.92
C THR A 121 -30.70 12.09 -4.93
N ASN A 122 -30.66 10.77 -5.12
CA ASN A 122 -31.36 9.83 -4.26
C ASN A 122 -30.56 8.56 -4.01
N PRO A 123 -29.48 8.64 -3.22
CA PRO A 123 -28.53 7.54 -3.06
C PRO A 123 -29.19 6.28 -2.48
N LEU A 124 -30.22 6.43 -1.65
CA LEU A 124 -30.90 5.31 -1.02
C LEU A 124 -31.75 4.47 -1.99
N ARG A 125 -32.13 5.02 -3.15
CA ARG A 125 -32.97 4.31 -4.15
C ARG A 125 -32.18 3.53 -5.20
N MET A 126 -30.86 3.69 -5.22
CA MET A 126 -30.02 3.17 -6.29
C MET A 126 -29.00 2.16 -5.75
N HIS A 127 -29.39 0.89 -5.79
CA HIS A 127 -28.63 -0.22 -5.19
C HIS A 127 -27.33 -0.57 -5.92
N ARG A 128 -27.26 -0.29 -7.23
CA ARG A 128 -26.15 -0.66 -8.10
C ARG A 128 -24.81 -0.12 -7.56
N PHE A 129 -24.70 1.19 -7.38
CA PHE A 129 -23.43 1.80 -6.96
C PHE A 129 -23.04 1.49 -5.51
N TRP A 130 -23.99 1.22 -4.62
CA TRP A 130 -23.66 0.68 -3.29
C TRP A 130 -23.03 -0.71 -3.33
N THR A 131 -23.35 -1.50 -4.37
CA THR A 131 -22.91 -2.89 -4.50
C THR A 131 -21.61 -2.99 -5.29
N GLU A 132 -21.49 -2.18 -6.35
CA GLU A 132 -20.40 -2.29 -7.33
C GLU A 132 -19.19 -1.44 -6.99
N ALA A 133 -19.37 -0.26 -6.37
CA ALA A 133 -18.27 0.66 -6.10
C ALA A 133 -17.28 0.08 -5.08
N ASP A 134 -15.98 0.23 -5.34
CA ASP A 134 -14.92 -0.20 -4.41
C ASP A 134 -14.96 0.59 -3.09
N GLN A 135 -15.24 1.91 -3.18
CA GLN A 135 -15.27 2.82 -2.05
C GLN A 135 -16.59 3.60 -2.04
N PRO A 136 -17.71 2.96 -1.69
CA PRO A 136 -19.04 3.47 -2.00
C PRO A 136 -19.37 4.83 -1.35
N TRP A 137 -18.84 5.11 -0.15
CA TRP A 137 -19.08 6.40 0.51
C TRP A 137 -18.24 7.54 -0.06
N LEU A 138 -16.98 7.28 -0.44
CA LEU A 138 -16.17 8.26 -1.17
C LEU A 138 -16.70 8.46 -2.59
N PHE A 139 -17.22 7.40 -3.21
CA PHE A 139 -17.91 7.49 -4.48
C PHE A 139 -19.15 8.40 -4.39
N LEU A 140 -19.98 8.24 -3.35
CA LEU A 140 -21.10 9.14 -3.11
C LEU A 140 -20.65 10.60 -2.92
N ALA A 141 -19.61 10.85 -2.12
CA ALA A 141 -19.05 12.20 -1.97
C ALA A 141 -18.60 12.79 -3.32
N ALA A 142 -17.93 12.00 -4.16
CA ALA A 142 -17.53 12.41 -5.50
C ALA A 142 -18.74 12.64 -6.44
N CYS A 143 -19.81 11.84 -6.34
CA CYS A 143 -21.04 12.03 -7.12
C CYS A 143 -21.77 13.32 -6.73
N LEU A 144 -21.84 13.64 -5.42
CA LEU A 144 -22.40 14.90 -4.93
C LEU A 144 -21.61 16.10 -5.48
N GLU A 145 -20.27 16.02 -5.45
CA GLU A 145 -19.40 17.06 -5.99
C GLU A 145 -19.52 17.19 -7.52
N TRP A 146 -19.66 16.07 -8.23
CA TRP A 146 -19.91 16.06 -9.67
C TRP A 146 -21.24 16.71 -10.03
N LYS A 147 -22.30 16.41 -9.28
CA LYS A 147 -23.61 17.03 -9.47
C LYS A 147 -23.54 18.55 -9.31
N ARG A 148 -22.91 19.04 -8.23
CA ARG A 148 -22.67 20.48 -8.02
C ARG A 148 -21.93 21.11 -9.21
N TYR A 149 -20.88 20.45 -9.72
CA TYR A 149 -20.20 20.92 -10.93
C TYR A 149 -21.13 21.03 -12.14
N LYS A 150 -22.05 20.06 -12.35
CA LYS A 150 -22.98 20.10 -13.48
C LYS A 150 -24.03 21.22 -13.35
N GLU A 151 -24.35 21.64 -12.14
CA GLU A 151 -25.30 22.72 -11.84
C GLU A 151 -24.65 24.11 -11.87
N GLU A 152 -23.45 24.24 -11.29
CA GLU A 152 -22.74 25.53 -11.09
C GLU A 152 -21.67 25.82 -12.17
N GLY A 153 -21.18 24.79 -12.87
CA GLY A 153 -20.14 24.90 -13.89
C GLY A 153 -18.69 24.94 -13.35
N PRO A 154 -17.70 25.24 -14.22
CA PRO A 154 -16.26 25.19 -13.87
C PRO A 154 -15.81 26.17 -12.77
N GLY A 155 -16.63 27.19 -12.49
CA GLY A 155 -16.40 28.15 -11.39
C GLY A 155 -16.77 27.62 -10.01
N MET A 156 -17.38 26.43 -9.92
CA MET A 156 -17.76 25.79 -8.66
C MET A 156 -16.56 25.68 -7.71
N ILE A 157 -16.75 26.13 -6.48
CA ILE A 157 -15.76 26.03 -5.41
C ILE A 157 -15.84 24.64 -4.79
N SER A 158 -14.84 23.82 -5.11
CA SER A 158 -14.74 22.43 -4.68
C SER A 158 -13.91 22.34 -3.41
N HIS A 159 -14.40 21.52 -2.47
CA HIS A 159 -13.78 21.26 -1.17
C HIS A 159 -13.27 19.81 -1.07
N LEU A 160 -13.68 18.96 -2.02
CA LEU A 160 -13.39 17.53 -2.00
C LEU A 160 -11.88 17.24 -2.15
N PRO A 161 -11.26 16.53 -1.21
CA PRO A 161 -9.89 16.06 -1.36
C PRO A 161 -9.81 14.96 -2.44
N ILE A 162 -8.97 15.16 -3.45
CA ILE A 162 -8.70 14.15 -4.48
C ILE A 162 -7.33 13.55 -4.22
N SER A 163 -7.29 12.24 -3.99
CA SER A 163 -6.06 11.48 -3.72
C SER A 163 -5.56 10.73 -4.94
N MET A 164 -4.23 10.65 -5.06
CA MET A 164 -3.51 9.81 -6.01
C MET A 164 -2.66 8.79 -5.26
N ASP A 165 -2.84 7.51 -5.58
CA ASP A 165 -2.19 6.40 -4.87
C ASP A 165 -0.96 5.90 -5.62
N GLY A 166 0.13 5.67 -4.89
CA GLY A 166 1.32 5.00 -5.39
C GLY A 166 1.03 3.57 -5.89
N SER A 167 1.70 3.18 -6.97
CA SER A 167 1.55 1.85 -7.58
C SER A 167 2.49 0.83 -6.91
N CYS A 168 2.07 0.29 -5.76
CA CYS A 168 2.88 -0.62 -4.92
C CYS A 168 4.16 0.06 -4.41
N ASN A 169 3.97 1.07 -3.56
CA ASN A 169 5.01 2.03 -3.18
C ASN A 169 6.31 1.38 -2.66
N GLY A 170 6.24 0.31 -1.85
CA GLY A 170 7.45 -0.37 -1.39
C GLY A 170 8.36 -0.85 -2.53
N TYR A 171 7.79 -1.42 -3.60
CA TYR A 171 8.56 -1.82 -4.78
C TYR A 171 8.97 -0.64 -5.66
N GLN A 172 8.21 0.47 -5.67
CA GLN A 172 8.67 1.69 -6.36
C GLN A 172 9.98 2.19 -5.75
N HIS A 173 10.03 2.29 -4.42
CA HIS A 173 11.23 2.74 -3.71
C HIS A 173 12.39 1.74 -3.88
N LEU A 174 12.17 0.43 -3.76
CA LEU A 174 13.22 -0.57 -3.95
C LEU A 174 13.73 -0.63 -5.40
N SER A 175 12.83 -0.55 -6.38
CA SER A 175 13.19 -0.53 -7.80
C SER A 175 14.00 0.71 -8.16
N ALA A 176 13.66 1.87 -7.56
CA ALA A 176 14.43 3.09 -7.76
C ALA A 176 15.82 3.02 -7.09
N MET A 177 15.94 2.43 -5.88
CA MET A 177 17.24 2.20 -5.24
C MET A 177 18.14 1.28 -6.06
N GLY A 178 17.56 0.27 -6.72
CA GLY A 178 18.28 -0.72 -7.52
C GLY A 178 18.39 -0.40 -8.99
N LEU A 179 17.80 0.70 -9.46
CA LEU A 179 17.62 1.01 -10.88
C LEU A 179 17.06 -0.19 -11.67
N ASP A 180 16.02 -0.84 -11.12
CA ASP A 180 15.39 -2.05 -11.66
C ASP A 180 14.45 -1.72 -12.83
N PRO A 181 14.77 -2.07 -14.10
CA PRO A 181 13.86 -1.82 -15.21
C PRO A 181 12.60 -2.70 -15.16
N ILE A 182 12.70 -3.93 -14.63
CA ILE A 182 11.58 -4.87 -14.57
C ILE A 182 10.61 -4.43 -13.46
N GLY A 183 11.14 -4.22 -12.25
CA GLY A 183 10.37 -3.72 -11.12
C GLY A 183 9.85 -2.31 -11.35
N GLY A 184 10.65 -1.45 -12.00
CA GLY A 184 10.27 -0.10 -12.39
C GLY A 184 9.07 -0.09 -13.33
N ARG A 185 9.06 -0.95 -14.35
CA ARG A 185 7.89 -1.12 -15.22
C ARG A 185 6.69 -1.66 -14.45
N ALA A 186 6.85 -2.75 -13.71
CA ALA A 186 5.75 -3.39 -12.96
C ALA A 186 5.06 -2.45 -11.95
N THR A 187 5.77 -1.42 -11.49
CA THR A 187 5.31 -0.41 -10.53
C THR A 187 5.07 0.97 -11.13
N ASN A 188 5.00 1.08 -12.45
CA ASN A 188 4.72 2.32 -13.19
C ASN A 188 5.74 3.46 -12.94
N LEU A 189 7.01 3.16 -12.69
CA LEU A 189 8.10 4.15 -12.72
C LEU A 189 8.43 4.58 -14.16
N MET A 190 8.07 3.77 -15.15
CA MET A 190 8.26 4.05 -16.57
C MET A 190 6.94 4.50 -17.22
N PRO A 191 6.98 5.36 -18.25
CA PRO A 191 5.78 5.77 -18.97
C PRO A 191 5.14 4.60 -19.72
N GLY A 192 3.81 4.60 -19.77
CA GLY A 192 3.01 3.62 -20.51
C GLY A 192 1.61 4.17 -20.78
N ASP A 193 0.94 3.61 -21.79
CA ASP A 193 -0.41 4.04 -22.21
C ASP A 193 -1.50 3.56 -21.24
N ASP A 194 -1.34 2.36 -20.70
CA ASP A 194 -2.18 1.74 -19.68
C ASP A 194 -1.35 1.49 -18.40
N PRO A 195 -2.00 1.51 -17.21
CA PRO A 195 -1.30 1.24 -15.96
C PRO A 195 -0.87 -0.23 -15.87
N GLU A 196 0.37 -0.47 -15.47
CA GLU A 196 0.90 -1.78 -15.12
C GLU A 196 0.36 -2.24 -13.76
N ASP A 197 0.23 -3.56 -13.60
CA ASP A 197 -0.35 -4.20 -12.41
C ASP A 197 0.55 -5.33 -11.93
N ILE A 198 1.50 -5.02 -11.04
CA ILE A 198 2.43 -5.98 -10.45
C ILE A 198 1.73 -7.20 -9.82
N TYR A 199 0.52 -7.04 -9.30
CA TYR A 199 -0.23 -8.15 -8.71
C TYR A 199 -0.70 -9.12 -9.79
N GLN A 200 -1.13 -8.59 -10.94
CA GLN A 200 -1.46 -9.40 -12.10
C GLN A 200 -0.21 -10.11 -12.66
N TRP A 201 0.92 -9.41 -12.75
CA TRP A 201 2.19 -10.02 -13.21
C TRP A 201 2.61 -11.21 -12.35
N VAL A 202 2.51 -11.08 -11.01
CA VAL A 202 2.76 -12.19 -10.08
C VAL A 202 1.74 -13.30 -10.28
N SER A 203 0.45 -12.98 -10.41
CA SER A 203 -0.59 -13.97 -10.68
C SER A 203 -0.30 -14.77 -11.94
N ASP A 204 0.07 -14.11 -13.04
CA ASP A 204 0.34 -14.74 -14.33
C ASP A 204 1.59 -15.64 -14.26
N LEU A 205 2.60 -15.25 -13.48
CA LEU A 205 3.78 -16.07 -13.24
C LEU A 205 3.45 -17.30 -12.39
N VAL A 206 2.64 -17.14 -11.33
CA VAL A 206 2.16 -18.25 -10.51
C VAL A 206 1.31 -19.21 -11.34
N CYS A 207 0.41 -18.72 -12.20
CA CYS A 207 -0.39 -19.56 -13.10
C CYS A 207 0.50 -20.41 -14.01
N ARG A 208 1.51 -19.82 -14.65
CA ARG A 208 2.47 -20.57 -15.48
C ARG A 208 3.19 -21.67 -14.70
N ARG A 209 3.53 -21.41 -13.43
CA ARG A 209 4.17 -22.40 -12.57
C ARG A 209 3.20 -23.51 -12.15
N LEU A 210 1.97 -23.16 -11.81
CA LEU A 210 0.89 -24.11 -11.50
C LEU A 210 0.57 -25.00 -12.70
N GLU A 211 0.55 -24.48 -13.93
CA GLU A 211 0.37 -25.26 -15.16
C GLU A 211 1.48 -26.29 -15.35
N ALA A 212 2.74 -25.87 -15.17
CA ALA A 212 3.89 -26.77 -15.23
C ALA A 212 3.77 -27.88 -14.18
N ASP A 213 3.53 -27.54 -12.91
CA ASP A 213 3.47 -28.52 -11.83
C ASP A 213 2.21 -29.42 -11.93
N ALA A 214 1.10 -28.92 -12.48
CA ALA A 214 -0.09 -29.71 -12.80
C ALA A 214 0.17 -30.75 -13.90
N SER A 215 1.05 -30.42 -14.86
CA SER A 215 1.45 -31.29 -15.97
C SER A 215 2.47 -32.36 -15.57
N VAL A 216 3.24 -32.19 -14.49
CA VAL A 216 4.22 -33.18 -14.00
C VAL A 216 3.54 -34.48 -13.54
N GLY A 217 2.22 -34.46 -13.27
CA GLY A 217 1.39 -35.66 -13.10
C GLY A 217 1.14 -36.47 -14.39
N GLN A 218 1.55 -35.96 -15.55
CA GLN A 218 1.49 -36.61 -16.86
C GLN A 218 2.91 -36.87 -17.38
N HIS A 219 3.55 -37.96 -16.89
CA HIS A 219 4.74 -38.63 -17.44
C HIS A 219 5.60 -37.85 -18.47
N HIS A 220 6.69 -37.22 -18.00
CA HIS A 220 7.87 -36.93 -18.83
C HIS A 220 9.05 -37.83 -18.39
N PRO A 221 9.52 -38.77 -19.23
CA PRO A 221 10.67 -39.60 -18.91
C PRO A 221 11.95 -38.79 -19.14
N GLY A 222 12.55 -38.21 -18.10
CA GLY A 222 13.90 -37.64 -18.25
C GLY A 222 14.40 -36.58 -17.27
N ALA A 223 13.63 -36.13 -16.27
CA ALA A 223 14.11 -35.10 -15.33
C ALA A 223 14.55 -35.73 -13.98
N SER A 224 15.86 -35.73 -13.76
CA SER A 224 16.52 -36.16 -12.53
C SER A 224 16.28 -35.17 -11.38
N ARG A 225 15.40 -35.56 -10.46
CA ARG A 225 15.39 -35.32 -8.99
C ARG A 225 14.09 -35.93 -8.49
N HIS A 226 14.15 -36.99 -7.70
CA HIS A 226 12.96 -37.68 -7.18
C HIS A 226 12.53 -37.09 -5.82
N PRO A 227 11.51 -36.23 -5.72
CA PRO A 227 10.56 -36.33 -4.63
C PRO A 227 9.93 -37.73 -4.68
N SER A 228 9.46 -38.24 -3.53
CA SER A 228 8.72 -39.50 -3.56
C SER A 228 7.54 -39.37 -4.53
N SER A 229 7.19 -40.43 -5.27
CA SER A 229 6.10 -40.39 -6.27
C SER A 229 4.76 -39.91 -5.71
N ALA A 230 4.57 -40.03 -4.38
CA ALA A 230 3.42 -39.53 -3.65
C ALA A 230 3.43 -37.99 -3.49
N GLU A 231 4.57 -37.38 -3.14
CA GLU A 231 4.69 -35.92 -2.98
C GLU A 231 4.48 -35.19 -4.31
N ALA A 232 5.05 -35.70 -5.40
CA ALA A 232 4.84 -35.12 -6.73
C ALA A 232 3.38 -35.21 -7.20
N ALA A 233 2.69 -36.30 -6.87
CA ALA A 233 1.27 -36.47 -7.16
C ALA A 233 0.39 -35.52 -6.33
N GLU A 234 0.78 -35.27 -5.07
CA GLU A 234 0.10 -34.38 -4.14
C GLU A 234 0.28 -32.91 -4.53
N GLU A 235 1.50 -32.48 -4.87
CA GLU A 235 1.79 -31.14 -5.39
C GLU A 235 1.04 -30.89 -6.72
N GLY A 236 1.03 -31.85 -7.63
CA GLY A 236 0.24 -31.75 -8.86
C GLY A 236 -1.27 -31.65 -8.62
N SER A 237 -1.78 -32.26 -7.55
CA SER A 237 -3.19 -32.13 -7.14
C SER A 237 -3.50 -30.73 -6.59
N ALA A 238 -2.64 -30.20 -5.71
CA ALA A 238 -2.76 -28.83 -5.22
C ALA A 238 -2.67 -27.82 -6.38
N ALA A 239 -1.74 -28.03 -7.31
CA ALA A 239 -1.53 -27.17 -8.47
C ALA A 239 -2.79 -27.04 -9.35
N ARG A 240 -3.45 -28.16 -9.67
CA ARG A 240 -4.71 -28.16 -10.45
C ARG A 240 -5.84 -27.40 -9.76
N GLN A 241 -6.00 -27.59 -8.44
CA GLN A 241 -7.03 -26.91 -7.67
C GLN A 241 -6.80 -25.40 -7.62
N LEU A 242 -5.55 -24.99 -7.38
CA LEU A 242 -5.18 -23.58 -7.32
C LEU A 242 -5.29 -22.90 -8.68
N LEU A 243 -4.90 -23.56 -9.77
CA LEU A 243 -4.99 -23.00 -11.13
C LEU A 243 -6.44 -22.60 -11.48
N ALA A 244 -7.43 -23.33 -10.99
CA ALA A 244 -8.84 -23.04 -11.24
C ALA A 244 -9.36 -21.77 -10.53
N ILE A 245 -8.68 -21.32 -9.48
CA ILE A 245 -9.10 -20.16 -8.67
C ILE A 245 -8.08 -19.02 -8.65
N MET A 246 -6.88 -19.22 -9.20
CA MET A 246 -5.79 -18.27 -9.10
C MET A 246 -6.16 -16.96 -9.80
N ASP A 247 -6.03 -15.87 -9.06
CA ASP A 247 -6.30 -14.54 -9.56
C ASP A 247 -5.39 -13.48 -8.92
N ARG A 248 -5.53 -12.25 -9.41
CA ARG A 248 -4.84 -11.08 -8.89
C ARG A 248 -5.05 -10.87 -7.38
N GLU A 249 -6.26 -11.10 -6.86
CA GLU A 249 -6.59 -10.82 -5.46
C GLU A 249 -5.92 -11.82 -4.50
N LEU A 250 -5.72 -13.07 -4.93
CA LEU A 250 -4.94 -14.07 -4.18
C LEU A 250 -3.45 -13.73 -4.14
N ALA A 251 -2.88 -13.16 -5.21
CA ALA A 251 -1.49 -12.71 -5.23
C ALA A 251 -1.26 -11.42 -4.42
N LYS A 252 -2.24 -10.49 -4.44
CA LYS A 252 -2.11 -9.11 -3.96
C LYS A 252 -1.52 -8.97 -2.55
N ASN A 253 -2.05 -9.71 -1.56
CA ASN A 253 -1.63 -9.53 -0.17
C ASN A 253 -0.16 -9.91 0.04
N ALA A 254 0.29 -11.02 -0.54
CA ALA A 254 1.67 -11.47 -0.44
C ALA A 254 2.62 -10.50 -1.17
N THR A 255 2.28 -10.13 -2.41
CA THR A 255 3.07 -9.19 -3.22
C THR A 255 3.23 -7.85 -2.52
N MET A 256 2.12 -7.23 -2.09
CA MET A 256 2.13 -5.89 -1.47
C MET A 256 2.91 -5.84 -0.15
N THR A 257 2.96 -6.96 0.59
CA THR A 257 3.56 -6.97 1.94
C THR A 257 5.00 -7.48 1.98
N THR A 258 5.48 -8.10 0.90
CA THR A 258 6.86 -8.63 0.82
C THR A 258 7.93 -7.56 0.98
N PRO A 259 7.82 -6.35 0.39
CA PRO A 259 8.76 -5.24 0.66
C PRO A 259 8.85 -4.86 2.15
N TYR A 260 7.85 -5.23 2.94
CA TYR A 260 7.78 -4.92 4.37
C TYR A 260 8.15 -6.10 5.27
N GLY A 261 8.84 -7.11 4.72
CA GLY A 261 9.41 -8.21 5.50
C GLY A 261 8.41 -9.29 5.90
N VAL A 262 7.29 -9.43 5.19
CA VAL A 262 6.36 -10.52 5.43
C VAL A 262 7.03 -11.88 5.21
N THR A 263 6.77 -12.82 6.12
CA THR A 263 7.34 -14.17 6.09
C THR A 263 6.40 -15.17 5.40
N LEU A 264 6.94 -16.31 4.96
CA LEU A 264 6.15 -17.44 4.43
C LEU A 264 4.97 -17.82 5.35
N ARG A 265 5.20 -17.84 6.67
CA ARG A 265 4.16 -18.17 7.65
C ARG A 265 3.03 -17.15 7.68
N THR A 266 3.35 -15.87 7.49
CA THR A 266 2.35 -14.80 7.45
C THR A 266 1.53 -14.89 6.17
N ILE A 267 2.17 -15.14 5.02
CA ILE A 267 1.49 -15.37 3.73
C ILE A 267 0.55 -16.57 3.85
N PHE A 268 1.07 -17.70 4.34
CA PHE A 268 0.28 -18.92 4.57
C PHE A 268 -0.97 -18.64 5.41
N LYS A 269 -0.81 -18.00 6.58
CA LYS A 269 -1.95 -17.65 7.44
C LYS A 269 -2.96 -16.75 6.73
N ALA A 270 -2.50 -15.75 5.98
CA ALA A 270 -3.38 -14.86 5.24
C ALA A 270 -4.17 -15.61 4.14
N LEU A 271 -3.55 -16.58 3.48
CA LEU A 271 -4.20 -17.44 2.48
C LEU A 271 -5.22 -18.38 3.11
N CYS A 272 -4.92 -18.96 4.28
CA CYS A 272 -5.86 -19.79 5.03
C CYS A 272 -7.17 -19.06 5.39
N GLU A 273 -7.15 -17.72 5.47
CA GLU A 273 -8.35 -16.94 5.74
C GLU A 273 -9.22 -16.64 4.51
N LYS A 274 -8.74 -16.93 3.30
CA LYS A 274 -9.47 -16.66 2.05
C LYS A 274 -10.52 -17.73 1.79
N ASP A 275 -11.78 -17.32 1.59
CA ASP A 275 -12.90 -18.23 1.31
C ASP A 275 -12.66 -19.12 0.08
N ALA A 276 -12.06 -18.56 -0.97
CA ALA A 276 -11.69 -19.30 -2.18
C ALA A 276 -10.73 -20.47 -1.87
N ILE A 277 -9.81 -20.29 -0.91
CA ILE A 277 -8.88 -21.34 -0.47
C ILE A 277 -9.57 -22.32 0.49
N LYS A 278 -10.40 -21.83 1.42
CA LYS A 278 -11.18 -22.67 2.35
C LYS A 278 -12.11 -23.64 1.63
N ALA A 279 -12.60 -23.27 0.44
CA ALA A 279 -13.45 -24.10 -0.40
C ALA A 279 -12.70 -25.25 -1.12
N LEU A 280 -11.36 -25.23 -1.16
CA LEU A 280 -10.55 -26.29 -1.78
C LEU A 280 -10.45 -27.54 -0.89
N LYS A 281 -10.21 -28.69 -1.52
CA LYS A 281 -9.84 -29.91 -0.81
C LYS A 281 -8.40 -29.80 -0.31
N ASP A 282 -8.16 -30.24 0.92
CA ASP A 282 -6.85 -30.13 1.58
C ASP A 282 -6.35 -28.66 1.59
N SER A 283 -7.26 -27.74 1.97
CA SER A 283 -7.07 -26.28 1.86
C SER A 283 -5.78 -25.75 2.50
N GLU A 284 -5.37 -26.27 3.66
CA GLU A 284 -4.10 -25.88 4.29
C GLU A 284 -2.89 -26.29 3.44
N LYS A 285 -2.93 -27.45 2.79
CA LYS A 285 -1.84 -27.88 1.91
C LYS A 285 -1.78 -27.00 0.66
N CYS A 286 -2.93 -26.72 0.06
CA CYS A 286 -3.05 -25.77 -1.06
C CYS A 286 -2.53 -24.38 -0.67
N ALA A 287 -2.90 -23.87 0.51
CA ALA A 287 -2.44 -22.59 1.02
C ALA A 287 -0.92 -22.55 1.23
N MET A 288 -0.34 -23.61 1.81
CA MET A 288 1.10 -23.70 2.03
C MET A 288 1.88 -23.80 0.72
N TYR A 289 1.37 -24.59 -0.23
CA TYR A 289 1.98 -24.73 -1.55
C TYR A 289 1.91 -23.40 -2.33
N LEU A 290 0.76 -22.72 -2.35
CA LEU A 290 0.64 -21.39 -2.93
C LEU A 290 1.56 -20.36 -2.24
N ALA A 291 1.68 -20.41 -0.91
CA ALA A 291 2.58 -19.51 -0.18
C ALA A 291 4.04 -19.68 -0.60
N LYS A 292 4.50 -20.93 -0.81
CA LYS A 292 5.86 -21.22 -1.32
C LYS A 292 6.04 -20.66 -2.73
N LEU A 293 5.08 -20.94 -3.63
CA LEU A 293 5.11 -20.44 -5.00
C LEU A 293 5.15 -18.92 -5.06
N LEU A 294 4.38 -18.22 -4.22
CA LEU A 294 4.39 -16.76 -4.16
C LEU A 294 5.77 -16.24 -3.71
N VAL A 295 6.38 -16.84 -2.69
CA VAL A 295 7.74 -16.47 -2.23
C VAL A 295 8.78 -16.65 -3.33
N GLU A 296 8.61 -17.65 -4.21
CA GLU A 296 9.50 -17.91 -5.35
C GLU A 296 9.24 -17.00 -6.56
N CYS A 297 7.97 -16.66 -6.83
CA CYS A 297 7.57 -15.88 -8.00
C CYS A 297 7.74 -14.37 -7.81
N ILE A 298 7.47 -13.85 -6.61
CA ILE A 298 7.52 -12.41 -6.33
C ILE A 298 8.89 -11.77 -6.64
N PRO A 299 10.04 -12.35 -6.27
CA PRO A 299 11.34 -11.78 -6.61
C PRO A 299 11.62 -11.68 -8.12
N GLN A 300 10.91 -12.43 -8.96
CA GLN A 300 11.10 -12.40 -10.41
C GLN A 300 10.44 -11.21 -11.09
N VAL A 301 9.47 -10.55 -10.43
CA VAL A 301 8.82 -9.33 -10.96
C VAL A 301 9.49 -8.04 -10.47
N ALA A 302 10.45 -8.14 -9.55
CA ALA A 302 11.25 -7.03 -9.02
C ALA A 302 12.61 -7.57 -8.55
N VAL A 303 13.49 -7.86 -9.51
CA VAL A 303 14.71 -8.65 -9.32
C VAL A 303 15.72 -7.91 -8.45
N GLU A 304 16.00 -6.64 -8.76
CA GLU A 304 16.99 -5.88 -7.98
C GLU A 304 16.43 -5.53 -6.60
N ALA A 305 15.11 -5.33 -6.49
CA ALA A 305 14.45 -5.19 -5.19
C ALA A 305 14.71 -6.43 -4.31
N GLY A 306 14.61 -7.64 -4.86
CA GLY A 306 14.96 -8.89 -4.19
C GLY A 306 16.38 -8.88 -3.62
N ARG A 307 17.37 -8.55 -4.46
CA ARG A 307 18.79 -8.50 -4.07
C ARG A 307 19.07 -7.45 -2.99
N ILE A 308 18.46 -6.27 -3.10
CA ILE A 308 18.58 -5.21 -2.09
C ILE A 308 18.02 -5.66 -0.74
N MET A 309 16.84 -6.31 -0.75
CA MET A 309 16.24 -6.83 0.47
C MET A 309 17.13 -7.86 1.17
N GLU A 310 17.77 -8.76 0.41
CA GLU A 310 18.73 -9.73 0.94
C GLU A 310 19.98 -9.06 1.52
N TRP A 311 20.57 -8.10 0.79
CA TRP A 311 21.72 -7.33 1.25
C TRP A 311 21.43 -6.55 2.55
N LEU A 312 20.28 -5.88 2.65
CA LEU A 312 19.88 -5.16 3.87
C LEU A 312 19.77 -6.11 5.07
N ARG A 313 19.21 -7.31 4.86
CA ARG A 313 19.10 -8.35 5.89
C ARG A 313 20.47 -8.86 6.32
N GLU A 314 21.39 -9.04 5.39
CA GLU A 314 22.77 -9.45 5.69
C GLU A 314 23.49 -8.39 6.53
N VAL A 315 23.48 -7.13 6.10
CA VAL A 315 24.08 -5.99 6.83
C VAL A 315 23.50 -5.88 8.23
N ALA A 316 22.16 -5.93 8.36
CA ALA A 316 21.49 -5.89 9.65
C ALA A 316 21.88 -7.08 10.54
N GLY A 317 22.00 -8.28 9.97
CA GLY A 317 22.42 -9.48 10.69
C GLY A 317 23.85 -9.39 11.22
N ILE A 318 24.79 -8.84 10.44
CA ILE A 318 26.18 -8.64 10.86
C ILE A 318 26.25 -7.66 12.03
N ILE A 319 25.58 -6.51 11.93
CA ILE A 319 25.57 -5.49 12.99
C ILE A 319 24.88 -6.01 14.25
N ALA A 320 23.75 -6.71 14.10
CA ALA A 320 22.99 -7.28 15.21
C ALA A 320 23.79 -8.34 15.99
N LYS A 321 24.61 -9.16 15.31
CA LYS A 321 25.50 -10.14 15.97
C LYS A 321 26.55 -9.47 16.87
N HIS A 322 26.90 -8.22 16.59
CA HIS A 322 27.75 -7.38 17.45
C HIS A 322 26.95 -6.63 18.53
N ASN A 323 25.66 -6.95 18.70
CA ASN A 323 24.76 -6.35 19.68
C ASN A 323 24.59 -4.83 19.52
N ARG A 324 24.60 -4.34 18.27
CA ARG A 324 24.40 -2.93 17.93
C ARG A 324 23.12 -2.73 17.11
N GLY A 325 22.47 -1.57 17.29
CA GLY A 325 21.40 -1.09 16.41
C GLY A 325 21.96 -0.40 15.16
N MET A 326 21.07 0.04 14.28
CA MET A 326 21.41 0.75 13.04
C MET A 326 20.77 2.13 13.04
N MET A 327 21.42 3.11 12.42
CA MET A 327 20.91 4.47 12.34
C MET A 327 21.20 5.08 10.98
N TRP A 328 20.24 5.81 10.42
CA TRP A 328 20.43 6.58 9.18
C TRP A 328 19.63 7.86 9.19
N VAL A 329 20.05 8.82 8.36
CA VAL A 329 19.34 10.07 8.09
C VAL A 329 18.65 9.98 6.73
N THR A 330 17.36 10.27 6.70
CA THR A 330 16.58 10.26 5.44
C THR A 330 16.85 11.52 4.61
N PRO A 331 16.48 11.55 3.32
CA PRO A 331 16.56 12.76 2.48
C PRO A 331 15.76 13.97 2.99
N ALA A 332 14.83 13.77 3.94
CA ALA A 332 14.08 14.84 4.60
C ALA A 332 14.77 15.33 5.91
N GLY A 333 15.93 14.76 6.26
CA GLY A 333 16.66 15.10 7.48
C GLY A 333 16.17 14.37 8.74
N PHE A 334 15.26 13.39 8.60
CA PHE A 334 14.75 12.61 9.73
C PHE A 334 15.75 11.53 10.13
N VAL A 335 16.05 11.40 11.42
CA VAL A 335 16.96 10.36 11.94
C VAL A 335 16.13 9.14 12.31
N VAL A 336 16.41 8.01 11.67
CA VAL A 336 15.79 6.73 11.97
C VAL A 336 16.74 5.90 12.81
N LEU A 337 16.21 5.35 13.91
CA LEU A 337 16.88 4.35 14.74
C LEU A 337 16.16 3.02 14.58
N HIS A 338 16.87 2.02 14.05
CA HIS A 338 16.40 0.64 13.99
C HIS A 338 17.15 -0.16 15.03
N GLU A 339 16.51 -0.38 16.19
CA GLU A 339 17.12 -1.07 17.31
C GLU A 339 16.08 -1.94 18.03
N ASN A 340 16.00 -3.21 17.62
CA ASN A 340 15.08 -4.16 18.23
C ASN A 340 15.80 -4.94 19.33
N ARG A 341 15.52 -4.62 20.59
CA ARG A 341 16.02 -5.38 21.75
C ARG A 341 15.00 -6.40 22.24
N LYS A 342 15.49 -7.48 22.84
CA LYS A 342 14.62 -8.44 23.53
C LYS A 342 13.90 -7.73 24.67
N PRO A 343 12.60 -7.94 24.86
CA PRO A 343 11.90 -7.34 25.98
C PRO A 343 12.38 -7.98 27.29
N LYS A 344 12.35 -7.19 28.37
CA LYS A 344 12.49 -7.73 29.72
C LYS A 344 11.14 -8.31 30.15
N GLU A 345 11.15 -9.57 30.56
CA GLU A 345 9.97 -10.25 31.08
C GLU A 345 9.80 -9.99 32.58
N VAL A 346 8.61 -9.52 32.97
CA VAL A 346 8.23 -9.28 34.36
C VAL A 346 6.96 -10.07 34.66
N ARG A 347 7.02 -10.97 35.64
CA ARG A 347 5.86 -11.72 36.10
C ARG A 347 5.20 -10.98 37.25
N LEU A 348 3.95 -10.56 37.06
CA LEU A 348 3.14 -9.90 38.06
C LEU A 348 2.11 -10.89 38.61
N ALA A 349 2.15 -11.13 39.91
CA ALA A 349 1.09 -11.87 40.59
C ALA A 349 -0.08 -10.93 40.89
N THR A 350 -1.27 -11.24 40.39
CA THR A 350 -2.53 -10.64 40.84
C THR A 350 -3.24 -11.61 41.79
N ALA A 351 -4.35 -11.17 42.40
CA ALA A 351 -5.10 -12.00 43.34
C ALA A 351 -5.66 -13.30 42.71
N ASP A 352 -5.85 -13.32 41.39
CA ASP A 352 -6.50 -14.41 40.65
C ASP A 352 -5.61 -15.11 39.61
N ARG A 353 -4.54 -14.47 39.12
CA ARG A 353 -3.68 -15.03 38.06
C ARG A 353 -2.26 -14.46 38.08
N MET A 354 -1.39 -15.10 37.31
CA MET A 354 -0.07 -14.56 36.97
C MET A 354 -0.16 -13.87 35.61
N ILE A 355 0.23 -12.61 35.53
CA ILE A 355 0.31 -11.84 34.27
C ILE A 355 1.79 -11.68 33.90
N LEU A 356 2.14 -12.05 32.67
CA LEU A 356 3.47 -11.78 32.11
C LEU A 356 3.43 -10.43 31.38
N VAL A 357 4.22 -9.47 31.83
CA VAL A 357 4.37 -8.14 31.25
C VAL A 357 5.74 -8.04 30.59
N TYR A 358 5.77 -7.53 29.37
CA TYR A 358 6.99 -7.25 28.63
C TYR A 358 7.32 -5.76 28.74
N HIS A 359 8.54 -5.43 29.13
CA HIS A 359 9.02 -4.05 29.26
C HIS A 359 10.21 -3.81 28.32
N HIS A 360 10.26 -2.66 27.66
CA HIS A 360 11.40 -2.25 26.85
C HIS A 360 12.60 -1.93 27.76
N ASP A 361 13.77 -2.51 27.49
CA ASP A 361 14.96 -2.31 28.32
C ASP A 361 16.19 -2.22 27.42
N ASP A 362 16.80 -1.03 27.37
CA ASP A 362 17.95 -0.72 26.51
C ASP A 362 19.20 -1.55 26.88
N LYS A 363 19.21 -2.17 28.07
CA LYS A 363 20.28 -3.07 28.50
C LYS A 363 20.13 -4.48 27.94
N GLN A 364 18.97 -4.84 27.38
CA GLN A 364 18.75 -6.15 26.79
C GLN A 364 19.53 -6.31 25.49
N LYS A 365 19.86 -7.54 25.13
CA LYS A 365 20.52 -7.83 23.86
C LYS A 365 19.61 -7.51 22.68
N ILE A 366 20.21 -7.14 21.56
CA ILE A 366 19.55 -7.03 20.27
C ILE A 366 18.92 -8.38 19.93
N ASP A 367 17.66 -8.34 19.53
CA ASP A 367 16.95 -9.44 18.91
C ASP A 367 17.34 -9.49 17.43
N VAL A 368 18.37 -10.29 17.13
CA VAL A 368 18.92 -10.46 15.78
C VAL A 368 17.82 -10.78 14.77
N ARG A 369 16.84 -11.61 15.14
CA ARG A 369 15.77 -11.98 14.23
C ARG A 369 14.90 -10.78 13.90
N LYS A 370 14.39 -10.04 14.91
CA LYS A 370 13.55 -8.85 14.66
C LYS A 370 14.32 -7.75 13.92
N GLN A 371 15.61 -7.63 14.21
CA GLN A 371 16.48 -6.68 13.53
C GLN A 371 16.58 -6.99 12.03
N VAL A 372 16.80 -8.26 11.67
CA VAL A 372 16.86 -8.72 10.27
C VAL A 372 15.48 -8.66 9.60
N ASP A 373 14.42 -9.10 10.28
CA ASP A 373 13.07 -9.13 9.70
C ASP A 373 12.53 -7.71 9.42
N GLY A 374 12.90 -6.71 10.24
CA GLY A 374 12.36 -5.36 10.15
C GLY A 374 13.13 -4.35 9.29
N ILE A 375 14.40 -4.61 8.94
CA ILE A 375 15.28 -3.58 8.33
C ILE A 375 14.74 -3.05 7.00
N VAL A 376 14.25 -3.93 6.12
CA VAL A 376 13.73 -3.53 4.81
C VAL A 376 12.52 -2.60 4.99
N ALA A 377 11.56 -3.00 5.82
CA ALA A 377 10.37 -2.21 6.09
C ALA A 377 10.72 -0.84 6.68
N HIS A 378 11.67 -0.78 7.61
CA HIS A 378 12.08 0.47 8.24
C HIS A 378 12.74 1.41 7.23
N LEU A 379 13.65 0.90 6.39
CA LEU A 379 14.30 1.71 5.38
C LEU A 379 13.28 2.22 4.36
N VAL A 380 12.48 1.34 3.75
CA VAL A 380 11.47 1.71 2.75
C VAL A 380 10.46 2.70 3.33
N HIS A 381 9.91 2.44 4.52
CA HIS A 381 8.98 3.37 5.19
C HIS A 381 9.60 4.73 5.49
N SER A 382 10.88 4.77 5.82
CA SER A 382 11.55 6.05 6.06
C SER A 382 11.79 6.85 4.77
N MET A 383 11.98 6.15 3.65
CA MET A 383 12.17 6.77 2.35
C MET A 383 10.84 7.24 1.75
N ASP A 384 9.74 6.51 1.94
CA ASP A 384 8.40 6.98 1.57
C ASP A 384 7.95 8.18 2.39
N ALA A 385 8.21 8.18 3.70
CA ALA A 385 7.94 9.31 4.56
C ALA A 385 8.75 10.54 4.13
N ALA A 386 10.03 10.36 3.79
CA ALA A 386 10.87 11.43 3.29
C ALA A 386 10.36 11.99 1.96
N HIS A 387 9.92 11.13 1.04
CA HIS A 387 9.31 11.53 -0.23
C HIS A 387 8.04 12.35 -0.01
N MET A 388 7.16 11.91 0.88
CA MET A 388 5.93 12.63 1.24
C MET A 388 6.24 14.00 1.86
N MET A 389 7.15 14.05 2.85
CA MET A 389 7.54 15.31 3.51
C MET A 389 8.14 16.32 2.53
N ARG A 390 9.04 15.87 1.65
CA ARG A 390 9.65 16.74 0.64
C ARG A 390 8.63 17.25 -0.37
N THR A 391 7.73 16.37 -0.82
CA THR A 391 6.62 16.73 -1.71
C THR A 391 5.71 17.79 -1.05
N ILE A 392 5.28 17.58 0.20
CA ILE A 392 4.46 18.55 0.94
C ILE A 392 5.17 19.90 1.07
N ASN A 393 6.43 19.90 1.49
CA ASN A 393 7.20 21.14 1.68
C ASN A 393 7.34 21.91 0.36
N ARG A 394 7.58 21.20 -0.74
CA ARG A 394 7.69 21.82 -2.07
C ARG A 394 6.35 22.36 -2.57
N LEU A 395 5.26 21.59 -2.43
CA LEU A 395 3.91 22.05 -2.77
C LEU A 395 3.47 23.24 -1.91
N HIS A 396 3.87 23.26 -0.65
CA HIS A 396 3.62 24.39 0.23
C HIS A 396 4.36 25.65 -0.23
N ALA A 397 5.63 25.53 -0.61
CA ALA A 397 6.38 26.65 -1.21
C ALA A 397 5.73 27.14 -2.52
N GLU A 398 5.08 26.26 -3.27
CA GLU A 398 4.36 26.57 -4.52
C GLU A 398 2.88 26.97 -4.31
N GLY A 399 2.45 27.18 -3.07
CA GLY A 399 1.15 27.81 -2.76
C GLY A 399 0.03 26.87 -2.32
N ILE A 400 0.23 25.54 -2.31
CA ILE A 400 -0.77 24.61 -1.76
C ILE A 400 -0.79 24.72 -0.22
N ARG A 401 -1.98 24.70 0.38
CA ARG A 401 -2.16 24.83 1.84
C ARG A 401 -2.91 23.64 2.47
N HIS A 402 -3.58 22.83 1.66
CA HIS A 402 -4.47 21.77 2.12
C HIS A 402 -4.00 20.42 1.60
N PHE A 403 -3.82 19.47 2.50
CA PHE A 403 -3.25 18.15 2.21
C PHE A 403 -4.04 17.05 2.93
N ALA A 404 -4.41 16.00 2.20
CA ALA A 404 -5.05 14.80 2.73
C ALA A 404 -4.15 13.59 2.45
N MET A 405 -3.08 13.47 3.24
CA MET A 405 -1.99 12.53 3.00
C MET A 405 -2.18 11.24 3.79
N VAL A 406 -2.12 10.10 3.11
CA VAL A 406 -2.20 8.76 3.70
C VAL A 406 -1.00 7.95 3.24
N HIS A 407 0.14 8.17 3.90
CA HIS A 407 1.41 7.52 3.56
C HIS A 407 1.78 7.68 2.08
N ASP A 408 1.48 6.69 1.24
CA ASP A 408 1.69 6.65 -0.21
C ASP A 408 0.46 7.07 -1.06
N SER A 409 -0.52 7.72 -0.43
CA SER A 409 -1.68 8.35 -1.10
C SER A 409 -1.68 9.85 -0.86
N TYR A 410 -1.51 10.64 -1.93
CA TYR A 410 -1.33 12.10 -1.81
C TYR A 410 -2.59 12.83 -2.25
N GLY A 411 -3.23 13.53 -1.31
CA GLY A 411 -4.49 14.26 -1.54
C GLY A 411 -4.36 15.78 -1.54
N VAL A 412 -4.90 16.44 -2.57
CA VAL A 412 -5.03 17.90 -2.71
C VAL A 412 -6.36 18.25 -3.40
N HIS A 413 -6.63 19.53 -3.67
CA HIS A 413 -7.80 19.93 -4.48
C HIS A 413 -7.65 19.46 -5.94
N ALA A 414 -8.78 19.20 -6.60
CA ALA A 414 -8.81 18.73 -7.99
C ALA A 414 -7.98 19.59 -8.96
N CYS A 415 -8.03 20.91 -8.79
CA CYS A 415 -7.30 21.87 -9.62
C CYS A 415 -5.78 21.87 -9.38
N ASP A 416 -5.31 21.35 -8.25
CA ASP A 416 -3.89 21.31 -7.88
C ASP A 416 -3.22 19.97 -8.27
N ILE A 417 -3.96 18.98 -8.77
CA ILE A 417 -3.44 17.63 -9.01
C ILE A 417 -2.29 17.62 -10.01
N ASP A 418 -2.33 18.42 -11.08
CA ASP A 418 -1.22 18.50 -12.05
C ASP A 418 0.08 19.01 -11.40
N LEU A 419 -0.04 19.97 -10.49
CA LEU A 419 1.08 20.49 -9.72
C LEU A 419 1.62 19.42 -8.76
N LEU A 420 0.73 18.74 -8.03
CA LEU A 420 1.07 17.57 -7.20
C LEU A 420 1.85 16.53 -8.02
N HIS A 421 1.32 16.17 -9.18
CA HIS A 421 1.88 15.21 -10.13
C HIS A 421 3.28 15.57 -10.61
N ARG A 422 3.53 16.85 -10.92
CA ARG A 422 4.86 17.31 -11.30
C ARG A 422 5.83 17.21 -10.13
N VAL A 423 5.48 17.83 -8.99
CA VAL A 423 6.36 17.93 -7.82
C VAL A 423 6.68 16.56 -7.21
N LEU A 424 5.69 15.66 -7.12
CA LEU A 424 5.93 14.32 -6.56
C LEU A 424 6.92 13.52 -7.41
N ARG A 425 6.88 13.67 -8.74
CA ARG A 425 7.82 12.99 -9.66
C ARG A 425 9.20 13.62 -9.55
N GLU A 426 9.28 14.94 -9.58
CA GLU A 426 10.54 15.70 -9.43
C GLU A 426 11.25 15.34 -8.11
N GLU A 427 10.55 15.33 -6.98
CA GLU A 427 11.16 14.97 -5.69
C GLU A 427 11.52 13.48 -5.59
N PHE A 428 10.77 12.58 -6.21
CA PHE A 428 11.14 11.16 -6.28
C PHE A 428 12.44 10.96 -7.06
N VAL A 429 12.54 11.56 -8.26
CA VAL A 429 13.75 11.53 -9.09
C VAL A 429 14.92 12.15 -8.34
N ARG A 430 14.71 13.28 -7.65
CA ARG A 430 15.76 13.93 -6.86
C ARG A 430 16.29 13.06 -5.74
N ILE A 431 15.43 12.32 -5.03
CA ILE A 431 15.85 11.39 -3.97
C ILE A 431 16.72 10.27 -4.54
N TYR A 432 16.32 9.71 -5.69
CA TYR A 432 16.95 8.51 -6.26
C TYR A 432 18.01 8.79 -7.34
N SER A 433 18.26 10.07 -7.64
CA SER A 433 19.47 10.48 -8.36
C SER A 433 20.71 10.44 -7.48
N GLU A 434 20.53 10.31 -6.16
CA GLU A 434 21.60 10.10 -5.18
C GLU A 434 21.84 8.59 -4.95
N PRO A 435 23.06 8.17 -4.60
CA PRO A 435 23.38 6.76 -4.36
C PRO A 435 22.89 6.32 -2.96
N VAL A 436 21.56 6.20 -2.79
CA VAL A 436 20.90 5.97 -1.49
C VAL A 436 21.47 4.77 -0.71
N LEU A 437 21.71 3.63 -1.37
CA LEU A 437 22.26 2.43 -0.73
C LEU A 437 23.69 2.63 -0.26
N GLN A 438 24.52 3.32 -1.05
CA GLN A 438 25.89 3.66 -0.67
C GLN A 438 25.91 4.64 0.49
N ASN A 439 25.08 5.69 0.44
CA ASN A 439 24.93 6.67 1.51
C ASN A 439 24.48 6.01 2.82
N PHE A 440 23.60 5.01 2.75
CA PHE A 440 23.19 4.21 3.90
C PHE A 440 24.35 3.38 4.46
N LEU A 441 25.08 2.67 3.59
CA LEU A 441 26.23 1.85 3.97
C LEU A 441 27.34 2.69 4.62
N ASP A 442 27.66 3.85 4.06
CA ASP A 442 28.68 4.77 4.57
C ASP A 442 28.33 5.27 5.98
N GLN A 443 27.04 5.54 6.23
CA GLN A 443 26.55 5.85 7.58
C GLN A 443 26.75 4.68 8.54
N GLN A 444 26.49 3.43 8.11
CA GLN A 444 26.70 2.26 8.96
C GLN A 444 28.20 2.00 9.22
N ARG A 445 29.06 2.15 8.21
CA ARG A 445 30.52 2.02 8.34
C ARG A 445 31.08 3.06 9.32
N LYS A 446 30.61 4.30 9.24
CA LYS A 446 30.97 5.37 10.17
C LYS A 446 30.48 5.11 11.59
N ALA A 447 29.27 4.63 11.76
CA ALA A 447 28.68 4.32 13.08
C ALA A 447 29.29 3.05 13.72
N HIS A 448 29.89 2.16 12.93
CA HIS A 448 30.41 0.88 13.38
C HIS A 448 31.84 0.61 12.91
N PRO A 449 32.82 1.42 13.36
CA PRO A 449 34.22 1.20 13.00
C PRO A 449 34.66 -0.19 13.45
N GLY A 450 35.35 -0.91 12.56
CA GLY A 450 35.85 -2.27 12.80
C GLY A 450 34.89 -3.40 12.45
N ILE A 451 33.64 -3.12 12.04
CA ILE A 451 32.72 -4.13 11.50
C ILE A 451 32.82 -4.11 9.97
N SER A 452 33.22 -5.24 9.37
CA SER A 452 33.23 -5.40 7.91
C SER A 452 31.82 -5.60 7.40
N LEU A 453 31.37 -4.72 6.49
CA LEU A 453 30.04 -4.76 5.88
C LEU A 453 30.15 -4.92 4.36
N PRO A 454 29.35 -5.82 3.75
CA PRO A 454 29.38 -6.05 2.30
C PRO A 454 28.92 -4.81 1.53
N ASP A 455 29.51 -4.61 0.35
CA ASP A 455 29.09 -3.57 -0.59
C ASP A 455 27.68 -3.86 -1.14
N PRO A 456 26.92 -2.83 -1.56
CA PRO A 456 25.59 -3.03 -2.13
C PRO A 456 25.66 -3.83 -3.44
N PRO A 457 24.57 -4.52 -3.83
CA PRO A 457 24.50 -5.21 -5.11
C PRO A 457 24.66 -4.23 -6.27
N GLN A 458 25.14 -4.72 -7.42
CA GLN A 458 25.20 -3.93 -8.64
C GLN A 458 23.79 -3.49 -9.05
N THR A 459 23.62 -2.20 -9.35
CA THR A 459 22.36 -1.64 -9.82
C THR A 459 22.08 -2.03 -11.27
N GLY A 460 20.80 -2.04 -11.64
CA GLY A 460 20.36 -2.11 -13.03
C GLY A 460 20.58 -0.79 -13.79
N ASP A 461 19.83 -0.62 -14.86
CA ASP A 461 19.99 0.44 -15.86
C ASP A 461 18.71 1.29 -16.06
N LEU A 462 17.75 1.22 -15.13
CA LEU A 462 16.56 2.08 -15.18
C LEU A 462 16.97 3.56 -15.15
N ASP A 463 16.59 4.29 -16.20
CA ASP A 463 16.71 5.74 -16.22
C ASP A 463 15.62 6.39 -15.36
N MET A 464 16.03 6.94 -14.22
CA MET A 464 15.14 7.62 -13.28
C MET A 464 14.40 8.82 -13.90
N GLN A 465 14.91 9.44 -14.95
CA GLN A 465 14.23 10.55 -15.62
C GLN A 465 12.89 10.12 -16.26
N GLN A 466 12.72 8.84 -16.56
CA GLN A 466 11.45 8.30 -17.07
C GLN A 466 10.28 8.49 -16.11
N VAL A 467 10.54 8.58 -14.79
CA VAL A 467 9.48 8.83 -13.80
C VAL A 467 8.77 10.15 -14.05
N LEU A 468 9.48 11.17 -14.55
CA LEU A 468 8.93 12.51 -14.82
C LEU A 468 7.78 12.48 -15.84
N SER A 469 7.81 11.53 -16.77
CA SER A 469 6.79 11.36 -17.81
C SER A 469 5.82 10.22 -17.52
N SER A 470 5.96 9.50 -16.39
CA SER A 470 5.09 8.36 -16.05
C SER A 470 3.72 8.81 -15.51
N PRO A 471 2.62 8.64 -16.27
CA PRO A 471 1.30 9.09 -15.84
C PRO A 471 0.75 8.26 -14.67
N TYR A 472 1.14 6.99 -14.55
CA TYR A 472 0.57 6.02 -13.59
C TYR A 472 1.46 5.74 -12.38
N PHE A 473 2.57 6.47 -12.21
CA PHE A 473 3.41 6.41 -11.02
C PHE A 473 2.58 6.58 -9.73
N PHE A 474 1.74 7.62 -9.70
CA PHE A 474 0.67 7.85 -8.71
C PHE A 474 -0.62 8.10 -9.51
N ALA A 475 -1.65 7.26 -9.33
CA ALA A 475 -2.86 7.29 -10.19
C ALA A 475 -4.09 6.59 -9.62
#